data_AF-A0A8T5TF14-F1
#
_entry.id   AF-A0A8T5TF14-F1
#
_cell.length_a   1.000
_cell.length_b   1.000
_cell.length_c   1.000
_cell.angle_alpha   90.00
_cell.angle_beta   90.00
_cell.angle_gamma   90.00
#
_symmetry.space_group_name_H-M   'P 1'
#
loop_
_entity.id
_entity.type
_entity.pdbx_description
1 polymer ?
#
loop_
_entity_poly.entity_id
_entity_poly.type
_entity_poly.pdbx_seq_one_letter_code
_entity_poly.pdbx_strand_id
1 'polypeptide(L)'
;MIGENEFFTKVMETYSEIINDPEKMELLQSNSIRELTEIFAKTGDYEFFQRAMPTILSLFNDKCEDPFDTYSRNLEKLNENEKCILNGILKENV
;
A
#
# COMPACT_ATOMS: atom_id res chain seq x y z
N MET A 1 6.38 19.27 -11.51
CA MET A 1 5.86 18.51 -10.35
C MET A 1 5.49 17.15 -10.89
N ILE A 2 5.95 16.08 -10.25
CA ILE A 2 5.49 14.72 -10.59
C ILE A 2 4.03 14.64 -10.16
N GLY A 3 3.14 14.26 -11.07
CA GLY A 3 1.73 14.06 -10.76
C GLY A 3 1.49 12.78 -9.94
N GLU A 4 0.38 12.67 -9.22
CA GLU A 4 -0.01 11.48 -8.45
C GLU A 4 0.11 10.19 -9.29
N ASN A 5 -0.41 10.21 -10.52
CA ASN A 5 -0.31 9.08 -11.44
C ASN A 5 1.14 8.76 -11.85
N GLU A 6 1.97 9.78 -12.06
CA GLU A 6 3.37 9.60 -12.47
C GLU A 6 4.20 9.00 -11.32
N PHE A 7 3.89 9.39 -10.08
CA PHE A 7 4.48 8.78 -8.89
C PHE A 7 4.14 7.28 -8.81
N PHE A 8 2.87 6.91 -8.91
CA PHE A 8 2.46 5.51 -8.82
C PHE A 8 2.99 4.65 -9.98
N THR A 9 2.95 5.17 -11.22
CA THR A 9 3.50 4.46 -12.38
C THR A 9 4.98 4.12 -12.17
N LYS A 10 5.79 5.10 -11.74
CA LYS A 10 7.22 4.90 -11.47
C LYS A 10 7.46 3.82 -10.41
N VAL A 11 6.69 3.85 -9.31
CA VAL A 11 6.79 2.85 -8.24
C VAL A 11 6.45 1.45 -8.75
N MET A 12 5.36 1.31 -9.51
CA MET A 12 4.89 0.03 -10.04
C MET A 12 5.81 -0.57 -11.11
N GLU A 13 6.33 0.26 -12.01
CA GLU A 13 7.30 -0.17 -13.03
C GLU A 13 8.57 -0.69 -12.36
N THR A 14 9.13 0.09 -11.43
CA THR A 14 10.34 -0.29 -10.71
C THR A 14 10.12 -1.56 -9.89
N TYR A 15 8.97 -1.67 -9.20
CA TYR A 15 8.59 -2.86 -8.44
C TYR A 15 8.57 -4.12 -9.31
N SER A 16 7.96 -4.03 -10.50
CA SER A 16 7.84 -5.16 -11.42
C SER A 16 9.20 -5.67 -11.91
N GLU A 17 10.18 -4.78 -12.06
CA GLU A 17 11.54 -5.12 -12.48
C GLU A 17 12.35 -5.81 -11.37
N ILE A 18 12.09 -5.47 -10.12
CA ILE A 18 12.92 -5.88 -8.98
C ILE A 18 12.21 -6.82 -7.99
N ILE A 19 11.00 -7.28 -8.29
CA ILE A 19 10.16 -8.09 -7.38
C ILE A 19 10.86 -9.34 -6.80
N ASN A 20 11.85 -9.87 -7.51
CA ASN A 20 12.62 -11.04 -7.10
C ASN A 20 13.93 -10.70 -6.35
N ASP A 21 14.19 -9.43 -6.06
CA ASP A 21 15.41 -8.92 -5.41
C ASP A 21 15.05 -8.19 -4.09
N PRO A 22 15.12 -8.89 -2.94
CA PRO A 22 14.68 -8.35 -1.65
C PRO A 22 15.41 -7.07 -1.22
N GLU A 23 16.71 -6.95 -1.49
CA GLU A 23 17.50 -5.76 -1.12
C GLU A 23 17.05 -4.54 -1.94
N LYS A 24 16.80 -4.74 -3.24
CA LYS A 24 16.29 -3.66 -4.09
C LYS A 24 14.86 -3.28 -3.74
N MET A 25 14.04 -4.23 -3.30
CA MET A 25 12.68 -3.97 -2.83
C MET A 25 12.66 -3.06 -1.59
N GLU A 26 13.51 -3.35 -0.60
CA GLU A 26 13.64 -2.51 0.61
C GLU A 26 14.14 -1.09 0.27
N LEU A 27 15.08 -0.99 -0.67
CA LEU A 27 15.56 0.29 -1.20
C LEU A 27 14.46 1.07 -1.93
N LEU A 28 13.66 0.39 -2.77
CA LEU A 28 12.55 1.03 -3.48
C LEU A 28 11.52 1.58 -2.49
N GLN A 29 11.10 0.78 -1.52
CA GLN A 29 10.17 1.20 -0.48
C GLN A 29 10.66 2.46 0.26
N SER A 30 11.89 2.43 0.77
CA SER A 30 12.50 3.55 1.49
C SER A 30 12.56 4.82 0.63
N ASN A 31 12.91 4.66 -0.65
CA ASN A 31 12.97 5.77 -1.60
C ASN A 31 11.58 6.33 -1.91
N SER A 32 10.57 5.48 -2.12
CA SER A 32 9.19 5.90 -2.38
C SER A 32 8.58 6.67 -1.21
N ILE A 33 8.82 6.22 0.03
CA ILE A 33 8.37 6.91 1.25
C ILE A 33 9.04 8.29 1.38
N ARG A 34 10.35 8.36 1.14
CA ARG A 34 11.10 9.63 1.16
C ARG A 34 10.56 10.60 0.10
N GLU A 35 10.39 10.14 -1.13
CA GLU A 35 9.88 10.96 -2.24
C GLU A 35 8.46 11.45 -1.94
N LEU A 36 7.58 10.60 -1.40
CA LEU A 36 6.24 11.00 -0.97
C LEU A 36 6.28 12.09 0.12
N THR A 37 7.16 11.94 1.11
CA THR A 37 7.32 12.91 2.20
C THR A 37 7.84 14.25 1.69
N GLU A 38 8.76 14.24 0.72
CA GLU A 38 9.25 15.46 0.07
C GLU A 38 8.16 16.15 -0.76
N ILE A 39 7.33 15.39 -1.48
CA ILE A 39 6.20 15.93 -2.23
C ILE A 39 5.23 16.59 -1.25
N PHE A 40 4.89 15.91 -0.15
CA PHE A 40 4.03 16.45 0.90
C PHE A 40 4.61 17.73 1.52
N ALA A 41 5.91 17.75 1.86
CA ALA A 41 6.56 18.94 2.42
C ALA A 41 6.54 20.14 1.46
N LYS A 42 6.58 19.91 0.15
CA LYS A 42 6.57 20.96 -0.90
C LYS A 42 5.16 21.45 -1.23
N THR A 43 4.17 20.56 -1.21
CA THR A 43 2.81 20.84 -1.70
C THR A 43 1.81 21.10 -0.57
N GLY A 44 2.03 20.53 0.60
CA GLY A 44 1.04 20.47 1.67
C GLY A 44 -0.17 19.60 1.33
N ASP A 45 -0.09 18.76 0.30
CA ASP A 45 -1.20 17.92 -0.16
C ASP A 45 -1.39 16.71 0.77
N TYR A 46 -2.16 16.93 1.84
CA TYR A 46 -2.52 15.89 2.80
C TYR A 46 -3.34 14.76 2.18
N GLU A 47 -4.18 15.05 1.19
CA GLU A 47 -5.03 14.03 0.58
C GLU A 47 -4.20 13.06 -0.25
N PHE A 48 -3.26 13.57 -1.06
CA PHE A 48 -2.34 12.74 -1.80
C PHE A 48 -1.50 11.87 -0.86
N PHE A 49 -0.97 12.45 0.21
CA PHE A 49 -0.18 11.71 1.20
C PHE A 49 -0.97 10.57 1.86
N GLN A 50 -2.23 10.84 2.27
CA GLN A 50 -3.11 9.85 2.88
C GLN A 50 -3.48 8.70 1.93
N ARG A 51 -3.59 8.97 0.62
CA ARG A 51 -3.84 7.91 -0.38
C ARG A 51 -2.57 7.12 -0.74
N ALA A 52 -1.44 7.80 -0.88
CA ALA A 52 -0.21 7.19 -1.37
C ALA A 52 0.53 6.36 -0.33
N MET A 53 0.57 6.78 0.94
CA MET A 53 1.32 6.07 1.98
C MET A 53 0.83 4.63 2.18
N PRO A 54 -0.48 4.36 2.38
CA PRO A 54 -0.97 2.98 2.55
C PRO A 54 -0.73 2.12 1.30
N THR A 55 -0.85 2.73 0.11
CA THR A 55 -0.62 2.04 -1.16
C THR A 55 0.84 1.58 -1.28
N ILE A 56 1.80 2.46 -0.98
CA ILE A 56 3.22 2.10 -0.95
C ILE A 56 3.47 0.99 0.06
N LEU A 57 2.97 1.11 1.29
CA LEU A 57 3.17 0.08 2.32
C LEU A 57 2.58 -1.27 1.92
N SER A 58 1.40 -1.29 1.29
CA SER A 58 0.75 -2.52 0.83
C SER A 58 1.54 -3.26 -0.26
N LEU A 59 2.27 -2.53 -1.12
CA LEU A 59 3.07 -3.12 -2.20
C LEU A 59 4.22 -4.01 -1.69
N PHE A 60 4.84 -3.61 -0.59
CA PHE A 60 6.01 -4.31 -0.05
C PHE A 60 5.65 -5.40 0.96
N ASN A 61 4.35 -5.64 1.18
CA ASN A 61 3.86 -6.65 2.12
C ASN A 61 4.43 -6.48 3.54
N ASP A 62 5.00 -5.32 3.83
CA ASP A 62 5.20 -4.86 5.19
C ASP A 62 3.82 -4.90 5.81
N LYS A 63 3.73 -5.58 6.96
CA LYS A 63 2.51 -5.57 7.75
C LYS A 63 2.12 -4.11 7.92
N CYS A 64 1.09 -3.70 7.18
CA CYS A 64 0.43 -2.44 7.42
C CYS A 64 -0.30 -2.65 8.75
N GLU A 65 0.43 -2.51 9.86
CA GLU A 65 -0.16 -2.25 11.15
C GLU A 65 -0.82 -0.89 10.99
N ASP A 66 -2.09 -0.93 10.58
CA ASP A 66 -3.00 0.20 10.64
C ASP A 66 -2.86 0.80 12.04
N PRO A 67 -2.23 1.99 12.20
CA PRO A 67 -2.04 2.58 13.52
C PRO A 67 -3.38 2.94 14.17
N PHE A 68 -4.49 2.83 13.43
CA PHE A 68 -5.84 3.08 13.90
C PHE A 68 -6.66 1.80 14.17
N ASP A 69 -6.17 0.59 13.89
CA ASP A 69 -6.86 -0.70 14.14
C ASP A 69 -8.37 -0.69 13.79
N THR A 70 -8.79 0.18 12.86
CA THR A 70 -10.20 0.47 12.59
C THR A 70 -10.67 -0.23 11.33
N TYR A 71 -9.75 -0.49 10.38
CA TYR A 71 -10.08 -1.06 9.08
C TYR A 71 -9.37 -2.40 8.78
N SER A 72 -8.30 -2.72 9.52
CA SER A 72 -7.65 -4.03 9.45
C SER A 72 -8.37 -5.07 10.33
N ARG A 73 -9.51 -5.60 9.87
CA ARG A 73 -10.01 -6.85 10.48
C ARG A 73 -9.07 -7.98 10.10
N ASN A 74 -8.17 -8.30 11.03
CA ASN A 74 -7.32 -9.48 10.98
C ASN A 74 -8.16 -10.71 10.61
N LEU A 75 -8.00 -11.25 9.39
CA LEU A 75 -8.75 -12.41 8.89
C LEU A 75 -8.55 -13.64 9.81
N GLU A 76 -7.42 -13.69 10.52
CA GLU A 76 -7.12 -14.72 11.52
C GLU A 76 -8.03 -14.64 12.76
N LYS A 77 -8.54 -13.46 13.10
CA LYS A 77 -9.46 -13.22 14.23
C LYS A 77 -10.94 -13.44 13.89
N LEU A 78 -11.28 -13.62 12.61
CA LEU A 78 -12.66 -13.88 12.20
C LEU A 78 -13.08 -15.30 12.59
N ASN A 79 -14.28 -15.43 13.14
CA ASN A 79 -14.86 -16.74 13.38
C ASN A 79 -15.28 -17.40 12.05
N GLU A 80 -15.55 -18.71 12.07
CA GLU A 80 -15.86 -19.44 10.83
C GLU A 80 -17.08 -18.90 10.07
N ASN A 81 -18.08 -18.37 10.79
CA ASN A 81 -19.26 -17.76 10.17
C ASN A 81 -18.90 -16.48 9.40
N GLU A 82 -18.10 -15.61 9.99
CA GLU A 82 -17.67 -14.37 9.34
C GLU A 82 -16.79 -14.64 8.11
N LYS A 83 -15.91 -15.65 8.19
CA LYS A 83 -15.11 -16.13 7.05
C LYS A 83 -15.99 -16.68 5.92
N CYS A 84 -17.06 -17.40 6.27
CA CYS A 84 -18.00 -17.95 5.30
C CYS A 84 -18.75 -16.84 4.54
N ILE A 85 -19.20 -15.80 5.24
CA ILE A 85 -19.86 -14.63 4.64
C ILE A 85 -18.90 -13.88 3.71
N LEU A 86 -17.67 -13.62 4.15
CA LEU A 86 -16.64 -12.96 3.34
C LEU A 86 -16.31 -13.74 2.06
N ASN A 87 -16.16 -15.06 2.16
CA ASN A 87 -15.94 -15.92 1.00
C ASN A 87 -17.13 -15.95 0.04
N GLY A 88 -18.36 -15.82 0.55
CA GLY A 88 -19.56 -15.69 -0.28
C GLY A 88 -19.52 -14.41 -1.13
N ILE A 89 -19.24 -13.27 -0.50
CA ILE A 89 -19.15 -11.97 -1.16
C ILE A 89 -18.04 -11.94 -2.22
N LEU A 90 -16.88 -12.53 -1.91
CA LEU A 90 -15.72 -12.57 -2.82
C LEU A 90 -15.95 -13.50 -4.03
N LYS A 91 -16.73 -14.58 -3.86
CA LYS A 91 -17.05 -15.50 -4.97
C LYS A 91 -18.12 -14.98 -5.91
N GLU A 92 -18.99 -14.07 -5.48
CA GLU A 92 -20.00 -13.46 -6.35
C GLU A 92 -19.44 -12.34 -7.25
N ASN A 93 -18.19 -11.92 -7.06
CA ASN A 93 -17.55 -10.84 -7.82
C ASN A 93 -16.38 -11.31 -8.71
N VAL A 94 -16.31 -12.61 -9.03
CA VAL A 94 -15.40 -13.20 -10.04
C VAL A 94 -16.22 -13.78 -11.19
#